data_AF-A3DFB8-F1
#
_entry.id   AF-A3DFB8-F1
#
_cell.length_a   1.000
_cell.length_b   1.000
_cell.length_c   1.000
_cell.angle_alpha   90.00
_cell.angle_beta   90.00
_cell.angle_gamma   90.00
#
_symmetry.space_group_name_H-M   'P 1'
#
loop_
_entity.id
_entity.type
_entity.pdbx_description
1 polymer ?
#
loop_
_entity_poly.entity_id
_entity_poly.type
_entity_poly.pdbx_seq_one_letter_code
_entity_poly.pdbx_strand_id
1 'polypeptide(L)'
;MKSSSGRLLGIDLQTKKNFKMQLDGEENNMAIATNDGKYLIAIKSNSDGSHCIRQYKLKSDKIVHEEIVAPEMGIPIEIYTRDEPSTCIILFQKDNGEVISCKYNCKEE
;
A
#
# COMPACT_ATOMS: atom_id res chain seq x y z
N MET A 1 -10.62 -10.48 -15.48
CA MET A 1 -10.54 -9.79 -14.17
C MET A 1 -10.99 -8.35 -14.35
N LYS A 2 -11.81 -7.81 -13.45
CA LYS A 2 -12.09 -6.36 -13.41
C LYS A 2 -10.94 -5.71 -12.64
N SER A 3 -10.11 -4.91 -13.32
CA SER A 3 -9.08 -4.11 -12.67
C SER A 3 -9.73 -2.93 -11.93
N SER A 4 -9.19 -2.60 -10.76
CA SER A 4 -9.51 -1.34 -10.08
C SER A 4 -9.01 -0.19 -10.94
N SER A 5 -9.77 0.90 -11.06
CA SER A 5 -9.34 2.10 -11.81
C SER A 5 -8.12 2.84 -11.20
N GLY A 6 -7.57 2.35 -10.08
CA GLY A 6 -6.51 3.00 -9.32
C GLY A 6 -6.91 4.32 -8.67
N ARG A 7 -8.18 4.72 -8.75
CA ARG A 7 -8.67 5.95 -8.12
C ARG A 7 -8.92 5.71 -6.64
N LEU A 8 -8.24 6.51 -5.82
CA LEU A 8 -8.49 6.58 -4.38
C LEU A 8 -9.24 7.86 -4.07
N LEU A 9 -10.35 7.73 -3.34
CA LEU A 9 -11.12 8.84 -2.78
C LEU A 9 -10.91 8.87 -1.28
N GLY A 10 -10.40 9.98 -0.77
CA GLY A 10 -10.15 10.19 0.65
C GLY A 10 -11.00 11.31 1.21
N ILE A 11 -11.34 11.20 2.49
CA ILE A 11 -11.98 12.26 3.27
C ILE A 11 -11.09 12.54 4.47
N ASP A 12 -10.64 13.78 4.59
CA ASP A 12 -9.97 14.26 5.78
C ASP A 12 -11.02 14.55 6.86
N LEU A 13 -11.06 13.72 7.90
CA LEU A 13 -12.10 13.81 8.94
C LEU A 13 -11.97 15.04 9.83
N GLN A 14 -10.80 15.66 9.90
CA GLN A 14 -10.58 16.89 10.67
C GLN A 14 -11.12 18.09 9.92
N THR A 15 -10.76 18.22 8.64
CA THR A 15 -11.13 19.37 7.79
C THR A 15 -12.45 19.18 7.04
N LYS A 16 -12.99 17.95 7.03
CA LYS A 16 -14.16 17.52 6.23
C LYS A 16 -13.98 17.70 4.72
N LYS A 17 -12.75 17.92 4.25
CA LYS A 17 -12.45 18.07 2.82
C LYS A 17 -12.21 16.71 2.19
N ASN A 18 -12.74 16.54 0.98
CA ASN A 18 -12.40 15.40 0.15
C ASN A 18 -11.06 15.65 -0.57
N PHE A 19 -10.40 14.57 -0.95
CA PHE A 19 -9.27 14.59 -1.87
C PHE A 19 -9.34 13.34 -2.75
N LYS A 20 -8.68 13.41 -3.89
CA LYS A 20 -8.58 12.30 -4.83
C LYS A 20 -7.11 12.07 -5.13
N MET A 21 -6.74 10.80 -5.25
CA MET A 21 -5.45 10.38 -5.78
C MET A 21 -5.66 9.43 -6.96
N GLN A 22 -4.78 9.51 -7.95
CA GLN A 22 -4.67 8.56 -9.03
C GLN A 22 -3.43 7.69 -8.79
N LEU A 23 -3.67 6.45 -8.38
CA LEU A 23 -2.65 5.42 -8.38
C LEU A 23 -2.58 4.82 -9.80
N ASP A 24 -1.52 4.10 -10.12
CA ASP A 24 -1.19 3.60 -11.47
C ASP A 24 -2.19 2.62 -12.13
N GLY A 25 -3.41 2.48 -11.61
CA GLY A 25 -4.55 2.03 -12.39
C GLY A 25 -4.62 0.54 -12.74
N GLU A 26 -3.56 -0.22 -12.51
CA GLU A 26 -3.53 -1.62 -12.95
C GLU A 26 -3.82 -2.66 -11.86
N GLU A 27 -3.48 -2.46 -10.58
CA GLU A 27 -3.54 -3.60 -9.64
C GLU A 27 -3.48 -3.25 -8.14
N ASN A 28 -3.95 -2.08 -7.70
CA ASN A 28 -3.98 -1.80 -6.27
C ASN A 28 -5.24 -2.42 -5.63
N ASN A 29 -5.14 -3.69 -5.23
CA ASN A 29 -6.17 -4.36 -4.45
C ASN A 29 -6.14 -3.92 -2.97
N MET A 30 -5.05 -3.27 -2.54
CA MET A 30 -4.78 -2.93 -1.15
C MET A 30 -4.05 -1.60 -1.06
N ALA A 31 -4.59 -0.69 -0.26
CA ALA A 31 -3.91 0.55 0.09
C ALA A 31 -4.31 1.00 1.50
N ILE A 32 -3.38 1.61 2.22
CA ILE A 32 -3.63 2.18 3.55
C ILE A 32 -2.87 3.50 3.73
N ALA A 33 -3.46 4.46 4.42
CA ALA A 33 -2.76 5.67 4.84
C ALA A 33 -2.03 5.43 6.17
N THR A 34 -0.83 5.99 6.31
CA THR A 34 -0.10 5.92 7.59
C THR A 34 -0.82 6.73 8.67
N ASN A 35 -0.66 6.33 9.94
CA ASN A 35 -1.36 6.97 11.06
C ASN A 35 -1.00 8.44 11.28
N ASP A 36 0.19 8.86 10.83
CA ASP A 36 0.62 10.26 10.84
C ASP A 36 0.11 11.08 9.65
N GLY A 37 -0.65 10.46 8.73
CA GLY A 37 -1.25 11.11 7.57
C GLY A 37 -0.24 11.61 6.54
N LYS A 38 1.02 11.15 6.58
CA LYS A 38 2.06 11.58 5.63
C LYS A 38 2.05 10.79 4.33
N TYR A 39 1.81 9.48 4.40
CA TYR A 39 1.99 8.58 3.27
C TYR A 39 0.77 7.69 3.04
N LEU A 40 0.66 7.20 1.80
CA LEU A 40 -0.22 6.10 1.41
C LEU A 40 0.66 4.95 0.94
N ILE A 41 0.47 3.77 1.49
CA ILE A 41 1.10 2.53 1.03
C ILE A 41 0.11 1.77 0.19
N ALA A 42 0.50 1.38 -1.03
CA ALA A 42 -0.28 0.52 -1.89
C ALA A 42 0.56 -0.66 -2.39
N ILE A 43 -0.09 -1.79 -2.64
CA ILE A 43 0.56 -3.00 -3.16
C ILE A 43 -0.07 -3.38 -4.49
N LYS A 44 0.78 -3.53 -5.51
CA LYS A 44 0.45 -4.08 -6.83
C LYS A 44 1.03 -5.48 -6.93
N SER A 45 0.22 -6.48 -7.28
CA SER A 45 0.71 -7.81 -7.62
C SER A 45 1.01 -7.86 -9.11
N ASN A 46 2.22 -8.27 -9.49
CA ASN A 46 2.62 -8.40 -10.88
C ASN A 46 2.24 -9.78 -11.43
N SER A 47 2.21 -9.90 -12.76
CA SER A 47 1.85 -11.16 -13.45
C SER A 47 2.86 -12.29 -13.23
N ASP A 48 4.09 -11.97 -12.84
CA ASP A 48 5.14 -12.94 -12.51
C ASP A 48 5.08 -13.42 -11.05
N GLY A 49 4.08 -12.98 -10.28
CA GLY A 49 3.90 -13.31 -8.87
C GLY A 49 4.69 -12.42 -7.92
N SER A 50 5.51 -11.49 -8.41
CA SER A 50 6.16 -10.50 -7.55
C SER A 50 5.16 -9.43 -7.09
N HIS A 51 5.50 -8.69 -6.03
CA HIS A 51 4.66 -7.62 -5.52
C HIS A 51 5.42 -6.31 -5.44
N CYS A 52 4.86 -5.25 -5.99
CA CYS A 52 5.39 -3.90 -5.92
C CYS A 52 4.74 -3.16 -4.75
N ILE A 53 5.51 -2.86 -3.71
CA ILE A 53 5.08 -1.98 -2.62
C ILE A 53 5.43 -0.54 -3.02
N ARG A 54 4.44 0.33 -3.04
CA ARG A 54 4.61 1.76 -3.38
C ARG A 54 4.21 2.64 -2.23
N GLN A 55 5.08 3.57 -1.92
CA GLN A 55 4.83 4.66 -1.00
C GLN A 55 4.54 5.93 -1.79
N TYR A 56 3.34 6.46 -1.62
CA TYR A 56 2.93 7.75 -2.15
C TYR A 56 2.94 8.78 -1.03
N LYS A 57 3.24 10.03 -1.36
CA LYS A 57 2.94 11.15 -0.47
C LYS A 57 1.43 11.37 -0.45
N LEU A 58 0.82 11.32 0.74
CA LEU A 58 -0.64 11.38 0.87
C LEU A 58 -1.17 12.71 0.31
N LYS A 59 -2.36 12.66 -0.31
CA LYS A 59 -2.99 13.79 -1.01
C LYS A 59 -2.19 14.29 -2.22
N SER A 60 -1.25 13.49 -2.72
CA SER A 60 -0.52 13.76 -3.95
C SER A 60 -0.42 12.48 -4.78
N ASP A 61 -0.28 12.60 -6.09
CA ASP A 61 -0.04 11.45 -6.97
C ASP A 61 1.46 11.06 -7.03
N LYS A 62 2.29 11.62 -6.14
CA LYS A 62 3.75 11.44 -6.16
C LYS A 62 4.15 10.16 -5.44
N ILE A 63 4.85 9.27 -6.15
CA ILE A 63 5.59 8.14 -5.59
C ILE A 63 6.87 8.67 -4.94
N VAL A 64 7.08 8.35 -3.67
CA VAL A 64 8.29 8.67 -2.89
C VAL A 64 9.26 7.51 -2.91
N HIS A 65 8.74 6.28 -2.83
CA HIS A 65 9.55 5.07 -2.84
C HIS A 65 8.78 3.90 -3.45
N GLU A 66 9.53 2.98 -4.04
CA GLU A 66 9.04 1.74 -4.63
C GLU A 66 10.02 0.62 -4.27
N GLU A 67 9.50 -0.53 -3.84
CA GLU A 67 10.29 -1.76 -3.68
C GLU A 67 9.55 -2.95 -4.27
N ILE A 68 10.32 -3.87 -4.85
CA ILE A 68 9.80 -5.13 -5.40
C ILE A 68 10.08 -6.24 -4.39
N VAL A 69 9.03 -6.94 -4.04
CA VAL A 69 9.01 -8.11 -3.16
C VAL A 69 8.88 -9.34 -4.04
N ALA A 70 9.78 -10.30 -3.82
CA ALA A 70 9.86 -11.50 -4.63
C ALA A 70 8.70 -12.48 -4.33
N PRO A 71 8.30 -13.33 -5.29
CA PRO A 71 7.14 -14.22 -5.15
C PRO A 71 7.20 -15.17 -3.94
N GLU A 72 8.40 -15.49 -3.44
CA GLU A 72 8.59 -16.42 -2.32
C GLU A 72 8.02 -15.90 -1.00
N MET A 73 7.72 -14.60 -0.93
CA MET A 73 7.05 -13.99 0.22
C MET A 73 5.59 -14.42 0.35
N GLY A 74 4.97 -14.87 -0.74
CA GLY A 74 3.55 -15.22 -0.79
C GLY A 74 2.67 -14.04 -1.19
N ILE A 75 1.35 -14.26 -1.16
CA ILE A 75 0.35 -13.31 -1.65
C ILE A 75 0.02 -12.29 -0.54
N PRO A 76 0.02 -10.97 -0.80
CA PRO A 76 -0.39 -9.98 0.18
C PRO A 76 -1.87 -10.15 0.51
N ILE A 77 -2.20 -10.26 1.79
CA ILE A 77 -3.56 -10.48 2.27
C ILE A 77 -4.10 -9.33 3.14
N GLU A 78 -3.23 -8.61 3.85
CA GLU A 78 -3.64 -7.45 4.66
C GLU A 78 -2.52 -6.40 4.79
N ILE A 79 -2.89 -5.12 4.89
CA ILE A 79 -2.00 -4.05 5.36
C ILE A 79 -2.71 -3.33 6.51
N TYR A 80 -2.02 -3.16 7.64
CA TYR A 80 -2.53 -2.39 8.76
C TYR A 80 -1.46 -1.48 9.35
N THR A 81 -1.88 -0.39 9.98
CA THR A 81 -1.01 0.54 10.69
C THR A 81 -0.81 0.10 12.15
N ARG A 82 0.30 0.52 12.75
CA ARG A 82 0.53 0.47 14.20
C ARG A 82 0.63 1.89 14.75
N ASP A 83 0.67 2.03 16.07
CA ASP A 83 0.85 3.32 16.76
C ASP A 83 2.24 3.98 16.50
N GLU A 84 3.05 3.38 15.64
CA GLU A 84 4.30 3.95 15.15
C GLU A 84 4.05 4.84 13.91
N PRO A 85 4.56 6.08 13.89
CA PRO A 85 4.43 6.96 12.73
C PRO A 85 5.12 6.36 11.51
N SER A 86 4.60 6.66 10.31
CA SER A 86 5.22 6.27 9.04
C SER A 86 5.56 4.77 8.94
N THR A 87 4.78 3.91 9.61
CA THR A 87 5.03 2.47 9.69
C THR A 87 3.75 1.69 9.39
N CYS A 88 3.88 0.62 8.62
CA CYS A 88 2.81 -0.35 8.37
C CYS A 88 3.31 -1.77 8.56
N ILE A 89 2.38 -2.69 8.82
CA ILE A 89 2.63 -4.12 8.73
C ILE A 89 1.89 -4.66 7.51
N ILE A 90 2.61 -5.42 6.69
CA ILE A 90 2.07 -6.12 5.53
C ILE A 90 2.07 -7.62 5.84
N LEU A 91 0.92 -8.27 5.67
CA LEU A 91 0.78 -9.70 5.82
C LEU A 91 0.80 -10.38 4.46
N PHE A 92 1.63 -11.40 4.31
CA PHE A 92 1.71 -12.27 3.15
C PHE A 92 1.34 -13.70 3.53
N GLN A 93 0.60 -14.39 2.68
CA GLN A 93 0.23 -15.79 2.85
C GLN A 93 0.93 -16.65 1.79
N LYS A 94 1.68 -17.66 2.25
CA LYS A 94 2.30 -18.67 1.38
C LYS A 94 1.31 -19.78 1.01
N ASP A 95 1.65 -20.54 -0.04
CA ASP A 95 0.86 -21.68 -0.52
C ASP A 95 0.66 -22.78 0.54
N ASN A 96 1.59 -22.92 1.48
CA ASN A 96 1.50 -23.87 2.60
C ASN A 96 0.59 -23.38 3.75
N GLY A 97 -0.03 -22.20 3.61
CA GLY A 97 -0.88 -21.57 4.62
C GLY A 97 -0.13 -20.77 5.70
N GLU A 98 1.21 -20.72 5.66
CA GLU A 98 2.02 -19.89 6.55
C GLU A 98 1.76 -18.41 6.27
N VAL A 99 1.60 -17.61 7.34
CA VAL A 99 1.46 -16.16 7.25
C VAL A 99 2.74 -15.48 7.72
N ILE A 100 3.34 -14.68 6.85
CA ILE A 100 4.51 -13.85 7.13
C ILE A 100 4.06 -12.42 7.37
N SER A 101 4.51 -11.83 8.48
CA SER A 101 4.32 -10.42 8.77
C SER A 101 5.59 -9.62 8.50
N CYS A 102 5.50 -8.60 7.67
CA CYS A 102 6.62 -7.72 7.33
C CYS A 102 6.38 -6.31 7.85
N LYS A 103 7.34 -5.76 8.60
CA LYS A 103 7.32 -4.35 8.99
C LYS A 103 7.86 -3.51 7.83
N TYR A 104 7.03 -2.63 7.30
CA TYR A 104 7.39 -1.63 6.30
C TYR A 104 7.58 -0.27 6.98
N ASN A 105 8.80 0.26 6.91
CA ASN A 105 9.13 1.61 7.39
C ASN A 105 9.19 2.55 6.18
N CYS A 106 8.35 3.58 6.16
CA CYS A 106 8.34 4.55 5.06
C CYS A 106 9.69 5.25 4.97
N LYS A 107 10.14 5.50 3.74
CA LYS A 107 11.32 6.32 3.47
C LYS A 107 10.97 7.80 3.54
N GLU A 108 11.83 8.62 4.10
CA GLU A 108 11.65 10.08 4.06
C GLU A 108 11.98 10.62 2.66
N GLU A 109 11.29 11.69 2.26
CA GLU A 109 11.50 12.42 0.99
C GLU A 109 12.77 13.27 1.01
#